data_AF-A0A4R0R5Q4-F1
#
_entry.id   AF-A0A4R0R5Q4-F1
#
_cell.length_a   1.000
_cell.length_b   1.000
_cell.length_c   1.000
_cell.angle_alpha   90.00
_cell.angle_beta   90.00
_cell.angle_gamma   90.00
#
_symmetry.space_group_name_H-M   'P 1'
#
loop_
_entity.id
_entity.type
_entity.pdbx_description
1 polymer ?
#
loop_
_entity_poly.entity_id
_entity_poly.type
_entity_poly.pdbx_seq_one_letter_code
_entity_poly.pdbx_strand_id
1 'polypeptide(L)'
;MAKLPSLPNELLIAIFSYVAANVRAGHITATVGRVSKSFRQLIQSSGIDVLYTSLHGIDRMRTFLNLLAMATKREDDLPGLPLTLSVMEAILSTINTSRLHTLFIHVPICADEIPILHFAVPLHSLTDLRLSGLIAISPPGHPSYTPNVKHVELLHLRRLPDQHTILPRLIHNLAPTLTHLKVAIHTFPLDIFTDLLLFRDAVTVQRLGAEYLAFPRDLQDRPHAFPESLREVVVCIQRRPEYPTGLVYLLKKISDDLGETMREHGEAPAMVVNLPEEGEPDYISEEGEEDQGEALHLDCFVRSWMGLNVGEEVAWSEEEED
;
A
#
# COMPACT_ATOMS: atom_id res chain seq x y z
N MET A 1 -20.86 -15.03 2.70
CA MET A 1 -21.80 -13.95 3.04
C MET A 1 -21.96 -13.89 4.57
N ALA A 2 -21.26 -12.96 5.24
CA ALA A 2 -21.25 -12.87 6.71
C ALA A 2 -22.58 -12.30 7.23
N LYS A 3 -23.25 -13.03 8.13
CA LYS A 3 -24.49 -12.60 8.79
C LYS A 3 -24.13 -11.88 10.10
N LEU A 4 -24.94 -10.96 10.58
CA LEU A 4 -24.72 -10.29 11.88
C LEU A 4 -24.29 -11.23 13.03
N PRO A 5 -24.88 -12.43 13.22
CA PRO A 5 -24.43 -13.38 14.25
C PRO A 5 -23.04 -14.03 14.02
N SER A 6 -22.38 -13.76 12.89
CA SER A 6 -20.99 -14.20 12.64
C SER A 6 -19.93 -13.22 13.15
N LEU A 7 -20.35 -12.06 13.67
CA LEU A 7 -19.44 -11.12 14.33
C LEU A 7 -19.05 -11.65 15.73
N PRO A 8 -17.82 -11.38 16.21
CA PRO A 8 -17.45 -11.68 17.59
C PRO A 8 -18.41 -11.06 18.59
N ASN A 9 -18.69 -11.77 19.68
CA ASN A 9 -19.67 -11.36 20.69
C ASN A 9 -19.34 -9.98 21.28
N GLU A 10 -18.06 -9.67 21.44
CA GLU A 10 -17.56 -8.39 21.95
C GLU A 10 -17.97 -7.23 21.05
N LEU A 11 -17.96 -7.46 19.74
CA LEU A 11 -18.29 -6.45 18.75
C LEU A 11 -19.81 -6.30 18.61
N LEU A 12 -20.56 -7.40 18.71
CA LEU A 12 -22.02 -7.35 18.86
C LEU A 12 -22.42 -6.58 20.12
N ILE A 13 -21.77 -6.84 21.26
CA ILE A 13 -22.01 -6.14 22.52
C ILE A 13 -21.69 -4.66 22.39
N ALA A 14 -20.60 -4.27 21.72
CA ALA A 14 -20.26 -2.86 21.49
C ALA A 14 -21.31 -2.16 20.61
N ILE A 15 -21.72 -2.79 19.50
CA ILE A 15 -22.79 -2.27 18.62
C ILE A 15 -24.10 -2.13 19.40
N PHE A 16 -24.52 -3.17 20.11
CA PHE A 16 -25.76 -3.14 20.88
C PHE A 16 -25.72 -2.17 22.06
N SER A 17 -24.58 -2.03 22.74
CA SER A 17 -24.39 -1.06 23.82
C SER A 17 -24.43 0.38 23.31
N TYR A 18 -23.84 0.64 22.14
CA TYR A 18 -23.88 1.93 21.49
C TYR A 18 -25.32 2.32 21.08
N VAL A 19 -26.05 1.37 20.50
CA VAL A 19 -27.46 1.57 20.14
C VAL A 19 -28.33 1.73 21.39
N ALA A 20 -28.06 0.97 22.46
CA ALA A 20 -28.76 1.07 23.74
C ALA A 20 -28.45 2.37 24.51
N ALA A 21 -27.30 3.00 24.29
CA ALA A 21 -27.03 4.34 24.82
C ALA A 21 -27.88 5.42 24.14
N ASN A 22 -28.37 5.15 22.93
CA ASN A 22 -29.19 6.06 22.12
C ASN A 22 -30.71 5.80 22.24
N VAL A 23 -31.16 5.24 23.38
CA VAL A 23 -32.57 4.86 23.64
C VAL A 23 -33.52 6.07 23.70
N ARG A 24 -33.00 7.29 23.83
CA ARG A 24 -33.83 8.52 23.76
C ARG A 24 -34.34 8.83 22.35
N ALA A 25 -33.85 8.18 21.29
CA ALA A 25 -34.21 8.48 19.90
C ALA A 25 -35.39 7.66 19.34
N GLY A 26 -36.04 6.80 20.14
CA GLY A 26 -37.31 6.14 19.76
C GLY A 26 -37.26 5.07 18.66
N HIS A 27 -36.13 4.87 17.96
CA HIS A 27 -36.03 3.95 16.81
C HIS A 27 -34.79 3.04 16.86
N ILE A 28 -34.68 2.25 17.92
CA ILE A 28 -33.57 1.29 18.15
C ILE A 28 -33.33 0.39 16.93
N THR A 29 -34.39 -0.16 16.32
CA THR A 29 -34.28 -1.05 15.15
C THR A 29 -33.72 -0.37 13.90
N ALA A 30 -34.07 0.89 13.64
CA ALA A 30 -33.52 1.65 12.52
C ALA A 30 -32.05 2.01 12.75
N THR A 31 -31.67 2.35 13.98
CA THR A 31 -30.29 2.66 14.35
C THR A 31 -29.40 1.43 14.32
N VAL A 32 -29.84 0.28 14.84
CA VAL A 32 -29.12 -1.01 14.69
C VAL A 32 -28.96 -1.34 13.21
N GLY A 33 -30.02 -1.19 12.41
CA GLY A 33 -29.99 -1.46 10.98
C GLY A 33 -28.96 -0.61 10.24
N ARG A 34 -28.91 0.71 10.52
CA ARG A 34 -27.93 1.62 9.91
C ARG A 34 -26.51 1.35 10.38
N VAL A 35 -26.27 1.23 11.69
CA VAL A 35 -24.93 0.94 12.22
C VAL A 35 -24.43 -0.41 11.71
N SER A 36 -25.27 -1.43 11.67
CA SER A 36 -24.93 -2.73 11.11
C SER A 36 -24.66 -2.67 9.61
N LYS A 37 -25.42 -1.85 8.86
CA LYS A 37 -25.22 -1.64 7.43
C LYS A 37 -23.91 -0.89 7.16
N SER A 38 -23.64 0.20 7.88
CA SER A 38 -22.40 0.98 7.77
C SER A 38 -21.19 0.19 8.22
N PHE A 39 -21.30 -0.59 9.31
CA PHE A 39 -20.22 -1.44 9.78
C PHE A 39 -19.97 -2.61 8.82
N ARG A 40 -21.04 -3.20 8.26
CA ARG A 40 -20.92 -4.18 7.20
C ARG A 40 -20.28 -3.57 5.95
N GLN A 41 -20.70 -2.38 5.52
CA GLN A 41 -20.10 -1.68 4.39
C GLN A 41 -18.63 -1.38 4.65
N LEU A 42 -18.29 -0.93 5.86
CA LEU A 42 -16.91 -0.71 6.30
C LEU A 42 -16.10 -2.01 6.22
N ILE A 43 -16.55 -3.11 6.84
CA ILE A 43 -15.84 -4.40 6.74
C ILE A 43 -15.69 -4.84 5.28
N GLN A 44 -16.76 -4.71 4.50
CA GLN A 44 -16.77 -5.11 3.09
C GLN A 44 -15.86 -4.22 2.22
N SER A 45 -15.72 -2.94 2.53
CA SER A 45 -14.91 -1.99 1.77
C SER A 45 -13.46 -1.91 2.23
N SER A 46 -13.18 -2.21 3.50
CA SER A 46 -11.83 -2.11 4.09
C SER A 46 -11.10 -3.46 4.18
N GLY A 47 -11.77 -4.58 3.86
CA GLY A 47 -11.15 -5.91 3.92
C GLY A 47 -10.71 -6.33 5.33
N ILE A 48 -11.20 -5.69 6.39
CA ILE A 48 -10.80 -6.06 7.75
C ILE A 48 -11.38 -7.44 8.09
N ASP A 49 -10.53 -8.47 8.11
CA ASP A 49 -10.92 -9.79 8.60
C ASP A 49 -11.01 -9.78 10.13
N VAL A 50 -12.19 -9.40 10.63
CA VAL A 50 -12.51 -9.29 12.07
C VAL A 50 -12.41 -10.64 12.79
N LEU A 51 -12.33 -11.76 12.05
CA LEU A 51 -12.17 -13.10 12.63
C LEU A 51 -10.85 -13.30 13.39
N TYR A 52 -9.79 -12.54 13.07
CA TYR A 52 -8.46 -12.72 13.69
C TYR A 52 -8.00 -11.60 14.64
N THR A 53 -8.71 -10.48 14.70
CA THR A 53 -8.42 -9.45 15.71
C THR A 53 -9.19 -9.74 16.99
N SER A 54 -8.55 -10.38 17.97
CA SER A 54 -9.09 -10.44 19.33
C SER A 54 -9.26 -9.01 19.84
N LEU A 55 -10.51 -8.55 19.88
CA LEU A 55 -10.93 -7.22 20.32
C LEU A 55 -10.84 -7.10 21.84
N HIS A 56 -9.62 -7.15 22.35
CA HIS A 56 -9.30 -6.81 23.73
C HIS A 56 -9.12 -5.30 23.84
N GLY A 57 -10.23 -4.58 24.02
CA GLY A 57 -10.22 -3.16 24.34
C GLY A 57 -11.55 -2.47 24.12
N ILE A 58 -12.52 -2.67 25.03
CA ILE A 58 -13.83 -2.00 24.98
C ILE A 58 -13.68 -0.47 24.95
N ASP A 59 -12.72 0.10 25.69
CA ASP A 59 -12.50 1.55 25.69
C ASP A 59 -11.90 2.06 24.38
N ARG A 60 -11.05 1.24 23.74
CA ARG A 60 -10.45 1.54 22.42
C ARG A 60 -11.50 1.47 21.31
N MET A 61 -12.38 0.46 21.37
CA MET A 61 -13.56 0.35 20.51
C MET A 61 -14.51 1.52 20.71
N ARG A 62 -14.71 1.98 21.96
CA ARG A 62 -15.53 3.15 22.26
C ARG A 62 -14.95 4.43 21.66
N THR A 63 -13.63 4.62 21.71
CA THR A 63 -12.95 5.74 21.02
C THR A 63 -13.11 5.65 19.50
N PHE A 64 -12.90 4.48 18.92
CA PHE A 64 -13.11 4.24 17.48
C PHE A 64 -14.54 4.53 17.04
N LEU A 65 -15.54 4.02 17.78
CA LEU A 65 -16.96 4.29 17.52
C LEU A 65 -17.31 5.77 17.71
N ASN A 66 -16.69 6.47 18.66
CA ASN A 66 -16.88 7.91 18.83
C ASN A 66 -16.29 8.72 17.66
N LEU A 67 -15.14 8.31 17.12
CA LEU A 67 -14.55 8.94 15.93
C LEU A 67 -15.41 8.69 14.68
N LEU A 68 -15.93 7.48 14.49
CA LEU A 68 -16.90 7.16 13.44
C LEU A 68 -18.21 7.97 13.61
N ALA A 69 -18.70 8.13 14.84
CA ALA A 69 -19.88 8.93 15.14
C ALA A 69 -19.68 10.43 14.88
N MET A 70 -18.45 10.94 15.02
CA MET A 70 -18.10 12.32 14.65
C MET A 70 -18.00 12.47 13.12
N ALA A 71 -17.43 11.50 12.42
CA ALA A 71 -17.36 11.49 10.96
C ALA A 71 -18.75 11.43 10.30
N THR A 72 -19.69 10.67 10.87
CA THR A 72 -21.05 10.49 10.33
C THR A 72 -22.03 11.62 10.65
N LYS A 73 -21.71 12.53 11.58
CA LYS A 73 -22.59 13.67 11.91
C LYS A 73 -22.49 14.85 10.94
N ARG A 74 -21.57 14.80 9.97
CA ARG A 74 -21.46 15.77 8.87
C ARG A 74 -21.87 15.05 7.58
N GLU A 75 -23.17 14.87 7.38
CA GLU A 75 -23.71 14.09 6.26
C GLU A 75 -23.67 14.82 4.89
N ASP A 76 -23.21 16.08 4.83
CA ASP A 76 -23.08 16.83 3.56
C ASP A 76 -21.64 17.06 3.09
N ASP A 77 -20.63 16.79 3.92
CA ASP A 77 -19.21 16.91 3.54
C ASP A 77 -18.53 15.57 3.88
N LEU A 78 -18.04 14.86 2.86
CA LEU A 78 -17.17 13.69 3.05
C LEU A 78 -16.15 13.99 4.16
N PRO A 79 -16.01 13.13 5.18
CA PRO A 79 -15.06 13.37 6.26
C PRO A 79 -13.68 13.61 5.64
N GLY A 80 -13.17 14.82 5.85
CA GLY A 80 -11.92 15.23 5.22
C GLY A 80 -10.80 14.22 5.50
N LEU A 81 -9.94 14.00 4.51
CA LEU A 81 -8.78 13.13 4.54
C LEU A 81 -8.00 13.13 5.88
N PRO A 82 -7.76 14.28 6.56
CA PRO A 82 -7.07 14.29 7.86
C PRO A 82 -7.76 13.48 8.95
N LEU A 83 -9.10 13.46 8.98
CA LEU A 83 -9.86 12.68 9.96
C LEU A 83 -9.71 11.19 9.70
N THR A 84 -9.78 10.77 8.42
CA THR A 84 -9.60 9.38 8.02
C THR A 84 -8.22 8.85 8.42
N LEU A 85 -7.15 9.61 8.16
CA LEU A 85 -5.80 9.25 8.59
C LEU A 85 -5.70 9.16 10.11
N SER A 86 -6.23 10.15 10.84
CA SER A 86 -6.22 10.15 12.31
C SER A 86 -6.93 8.90 12.88
N VAL A 87 -8.01 8.45 12.23
CA VAL A 87 -8.69 7.22 12.59
C VAL A 87 -7.83 5.99 12.29
N MET A 88 -7.17 5.92 11.13
CA MET A 88 -6.26 4.82 10.79
C MET A 88 -5.09 4.72 11.77
N GLU A 89 -4.45 5.84 12.10
CA GLU A 89 -3.38 5.92 13.11
C GLU A 89 -3.88 5.45 14.48
N ALA A 90 -5.09 5.87 14.89
CA ALA A 90 -5.71 5.43 16.13
C ALA A 90 -5.98 3.91 16.12
N ILE A 91 -6.47 3.34 15.02
CA ILE A 91 -6.66 1.88 14.88
C ILE A 91 -5.31 1.16 15.04
N LEU A 92 -4.29 1.57 14.29
CA LEU A 92 -2.96 0.96 14.35
C LEU A 92 -2.34 1.05 15.75
N SER A 93 -2.57 2.15 16.47
CA SER A 93 -2.12 2.31 17.86
C SER A 93 -2.86 1.43 18.87
N THR A 94 -4.06 0.94 18.52
CA THR A 94 -4.95 0.23 19.44
C THR A 94 -4.99 -1.27 19.23
N ILE A 95 -4.72 -1.76 18.02
CA ILE A 95 -4.64 -3.19 17.72
C ILE A 95 -3.40 -3.84 18.34
N ASN A 96 -3.46 -5.15 18.56
CA ASN A 96 -2.28 -5.92 18.93
C ASN A 96 -1.43 -6.21 17.68
N THR A 97 -0.31 -5.51 17.55
CA THR A 97 0.56 -5.56 16.36
C THR A 97 1.46 -6.80 16.31
N SER A 98 1.50 -7.62 17.38
CA SER A 98 2.35 -8.83 17.44
C SER A 98 1.96 -9.94 16.47
N ARG A 99 0.75 -9.87 15.89
CA ARG A 99 0.24 -10.83 14.90
C ARG A 99 -0.06 -10.20 13.55
N LEU A 100 0.22 -8.91 13.40
CA LEU A 100 -0.02 -8.19 12.16
C LEU A 100 1.18 -8.42 11.23
N HIS A 101 1.06 -9.42 10.35
CA HIS A 101 2.10 -9.75 9.35
C HIS A 101 1.93 -8.96 8.06
N THR A 102 0.69 -8.69 7.68
CA THR A 102 0.34 -7.96 6.46
C THR A 102 -0.51 -6.75 6.84
N LEU A 103 -0.16 -5.59 6.31
CA LEU A 103 -0.91 -4.35 6.47
C LEU A 103 -1.22 -3.79 5.10
N PHE A 104 -2.51 -3.59 4.86
CA PHE A 104 -3.01 -2.96 3.66
C PHE A 104 -3.78 -1.70 4.02
N ILE A 105 -3.50 -0.60 3.32
CA ILE A 105 -4.22 0.66 3.49
C ILE A 105 -4.60 1.27 2.13
N HIS A 106 -5.91 1.27 1.93
CA HIS A 106 -6.75 2.01 0.98
C HIS A 106 -6.89 3.50 1.22
N VAL A 107 -6.29 4.42 0.47
CA VAL A 107 -6.78 5.81 0.45
C VAL A 107 -7.16 6.24 -0.97
N PRO A 108 -8.40 6.71 -1.17
CA PRO A 108 -8.83 7.33 -2.42
C PRO A 108 -7.84 8.39 -2.88
N ILE A 109 -7.58 8.42 -4.18
CA ILE A 109 -6.67 9.38 -4.77
C ILE A 109 -7.18 10.81 -4.48
N CYS A 110 -6.40 11.60 -3.74
CA CYS A 110 -6.71 13.01 -3.47
C CYS A 110 -5.91 13.91 -4.43
N ALA A 111 -6.54 15.01 -4.85
CA ALA A 111 -6.13 15.76 -6.04
C ALA A 111 -4.70 16.33 -6.00
N ASP A 112 -4.23 16.85 -4.86
CA ASP A 112 -3.01 17.69 -4.86
C ASP A 112 -1.88 17.20 -3.95
N GLU A 113 -2.19 16.54 -2.82
CA GLU A 113 -1.17 16.13 -1.85
C GLU A 113 -1.34 14.66 -1.47
N ILE A 114 -0.23 13.92 -1.50
CA ILE A 114 -0.23 12.54 -1.01
C ILE A 114 -0.31 12.56 0.52
N PRO A 115 -1.35 11.95 1.11
CA PRO A 115 -1.46 11.83 2.55
C PRO A 115 -0.32 11.01 3.14
N ILE A 116 0.12 11.45 4.33
CA ILE A 116 1.19 10.81 5.09
C ILE A 116 0.59 10.18 6.34
N LEU A 117 0.66 8.86 6.42
CA LEU A 117 0.31 8.09 7.60
C LEU A 117 1.50 8.01 8.56
N HIS A 118 1.30 8.37 9.82
CA HIS A 118 2.32 8.24 10.85
C HIS A 118 2.10 6.96 11.64
N PHE A 119 3.10 6.07 11.64
CA PHE A 119 3.04 4.91 12.54
C PHE A 119 3.20 5.39 13.99
N ALA A 120 2.12 5.28 14.77
CA ALA A 120 2.11 5.66 16.18
C ALA A 120 2.83 4.63 17.08
N VAL A 121 2.94 3.37 16.63
CA VAL A 121 3.54 2.27 17.37
C VAL A 121 4.40 1.40 16.45
N PRO A 122 5.45 0.74 16.96
CA PRO A 122 6.21 -0.24 16.20
C PRO A 122 5.37 -1.45 15.77
N LEU A 123 5.56 -1.88 14.54
CA LEU A 123 4.90 -3.01 13.88
C LEU A 123 5.92 -4.13 13.62
N HIS A 124 6.51 -4.68 14.69
CA HIS A 124 7.62 -5.63 14.58
C HIS A 124 7.29 -6.94 13.85
N SER A 125 6.04 -7.39 13.86
CA SER A 125 5.65 -8.62 13.16
C SER A 125 5.33 -8.40 11.68
N LEU A 126 5.28 -7.14 11.24
CA LEU A 126 4.90 -6.78 9.89
C LEU A 126 6.01 -7.17 8.90
N THR A 127 5.65 -7.99 7.93
CA THR A 127 6.51 -8.45 6.83
C THR A 127 6.09 -7.86 5.49
N ASP A 128 4.81 -7.53 5.34
CA ASP A 128 4.20 -7.11 4.07
C ASP A 128 3.41 -5.82 4.28
N LEU A 129 3.79 -4.77 3.55
CA LEU A 129 3.17 -3.44 3.65
C LEU A 129 2.69 -2.97 2.29
N ARG A 130 1.38 -2.78 2.15
CA ARG A 130 0.75 -2.32 0.91
C ARG A 130 0.01 -1.02 1.15
N LEU A 131 0.46 0.04 0.49
CA LEU A 131 -0.08 1.39 0.61
C LEU A 131 -0.52 1.86 -0.77
N SER A 132 -1.80 2.20 -0.91
CA SER A 132 -2.32 2.79 -2.14
C SER A 132 -2.82 4.20 -1.86
N GLY A 133 -2.38 5.17 -2.66
CA GLY A 133 -2.81 6.56 -2.57
C GLY A 133 -2.27 7.31 -1.34
N LEU A 134 -1.34 6.71 -0.60
CA LEU A 134 -0.70 7.31 0.58
C LEU A 134 0.73 6.80 0.76
N ILE A 135 1.52 7.48 1.59
CA ILE A 135 2.79 6.96 2.11
C ILE A 135 2.74 6.86 3.63
N ALA A 136 3.56 6.00 4.20
CA ALA A 136 3.72 5.90 5.65
C ALA A 136 5.13 6.29 6.07
N ILE A 137 5.25 6.90 7.25
CA ILE A 137 6.55 7.24 7.85
C ILE A 137 6.59 6.88 9.33
N SER A 138 7.80 6.60 9.80
CA SER A 138 8.08 6.48 11.23
C SER A 138 8.30 7.86 11.85
N PRO A 139 8.04 8.04 13.16
CA PRO A 139 8.29 9.31 13.84
C PRO A 139 9.76 9.76 13.71
N PRO A 140 10.03 11.07 13.57
CA PRO A 140 11.38 11.57 13.40
C PRO A 140 12.25 11.29 14.64
N GLY A 141 13.50 10.90 14.41
CA GLY A 141 14.45 10.58 15.49
C GLY A 141 14.28 9.19 16.11
N HIS A 142 13.31 8.41 15.65
CA HIS A 142 13.14 7.02 16.05
C HIS A 142 13.68 6.05 14.98
N PRO A 143 14.09 4.83 15.37
CA PRO A 143 14.33 3.76 14.40
C PRO A 143 13.04 3.46 13.61
N SER A 144 13.17 2.81 12.46
CA SER A 144 12.00 2.38 11.67
C SER A 144 11.03 1.57 12.53
N TYR A 145 9.75 1.92 12.46
CA TYR A 145 8.66 1.21 13.12
C TYR A 145 8.28 -0.08 12.39
N THR A 146 8.82 -0.30 11.21
CA THR A 146 8.58 -1.47 10.35
C THR A 146 9.90 -2.16 10.00
N PRO A 147 10.72 -2.56 11.00
CA PRO A 147 12.10 -3.00 10.77
C PRO A 147 12.21 -4.40 10.15
N ASN A 148 11.10 -5.15 10.07
CA ASN A 148 11.08 -6.52 9.55
C ASN A 148 10.29 -6.64 8.24
N VAL A 149 9.86 -5.51 7.68
CA VAL A 149 9.14 -5.49 6.40
C VAL A 149 10.10 -5.90 5.29
N LYS A 150 9.64 -6.87 4.49
CA LYS A 150 10.35 -7.49 3.35
C LYS A 150 9.72 -7.14 2.01
N HIS A 151 8.41 -6.89 1.99
CA HIS A 151 7.67 -6.50 0.79
C HIS A 151 6.96 -5.18 1.02
N VAL A 152 7.18 -4.22 0.12
CA VAL A 152 6.50 -2.92 0.13
C VAL A 152 5.87 -2.70 -1.23
N GLU A 153 4.59 -2.36 -1.23
CA GLU A 153 3.88 -1.85 -2.40
C GLU A 153 3.45 -0.42 -2.14
N LEU A 154 3.90 0.48 -3.00
CA LEU A 154 3.48 1.87 -3.03
C LEU A 154 2.72 2.12 -4.32
N LEU A 155 1.41 2.02 -4.25
CA LEU A 155 0.53 2.10 -5.41
C LEU A 155 -0.15 3.46 -5.49
N HIS A 156 -0.54 3.84 -6.71
CA HIS A 156 -1.33 5.04 -6.95
C HIS A 156 -0.74 6.34 -6.41
N LEU A 157 0.59 6.42 -6.41
CA LEU A 157 1.25 7.65 -6.04
C LEU A 157 1.11 8.63 -7.20
N ARG A 158 0.51 9.79 -6.98
CA ARG A 158 0.53 10.88 -7.98
C ARG A 158 1.92 11.48 -8.07
N ARG A 159 2.44 11.94 -6.93
CA ARG A 159 3.76 12.53 -6.75
C ARG A 159 4.20 12.40 -5.29
N LEU A 160 5.46 12.03 -5.03
CA LEU A 160 5.98 12.02 -3.66
C LEU A 160 5.96 13.44 -3.04
N PRO A 161 5.60 13.59 -1.74
CA PRO A 161 5.66 14.86 -1.06
C PRO A 161 7.06 15.49 -1.16
N ASP A 162 7.16 16.82 -1.19
CA ASP A 162 8.44 17.53 -1.38
C ASP A 162 9.50 17.18 -0.33
N GLN A 163 9.06 16.83 0.89
CA GLN A 163 9.93 16.40 1.99
C GLN A 163 10.49 14.98 1.80
N HIS A 164 9.92 14.22 0.87
CA HIS A 164 10.15 12.79 0.62
C HIS A 164 10.42 12.51 -0.86
N THR A 165 10.96 13.47 -1.61
CA THR A 165 11.27 13.33 -3.05
C THR A 165 12.34 12.27 -3.32
N ILE A 166 13.21 12.01 -2.35
CA ILE A 166 14.27 11.01 -2.45
C ILE A 166 13.69 9.64 -2.07
N LEU A 167 13.19 8.91 -3.08
CA LEU A 167 12.55 7.60 -2.90
C LEU A 167 13.44 6.61 -2.13
N PRO A 168 14.74 6.42 -2.44
CA PRO A 168 15.56 5.45 -1.71
C PRO A 168 15.63 5.73 -0.21
N ARG A 169 15.71 7.01 0.18
CA ARG A 169 15.71 7.43 1.58
C ARG A 169 14.36 7.21 2.26
N LEU A 170 13.26 7.48 1.55
CA LEU A 170 11.92 7.16 2.04
C LEU A 170 11.81 5.66 2.32
N ILE A 171 12.21 4.83 1.37
CA ILE A 171 12.17 3.37 1.49
C ILE A 171 13.08 2.86 2.60
N HIS A 172 14.31 3.38 2.72
CA HIS A 172 15.23 2.98 3.78
C HIS A 172 14.69 3.32 5.18
N ASN A 173 14.03 4.47 5.34
CA ASN A 173 13.41 4.84 6.61
C ASN A 173 12.15 4.01 6.90
N LEU A 174 11.40 3.65 5.86
CA LEU A 174 10.19 2.84 5.98
C LEU A 174 10.52 1.38 6.29
N ALA A 175 11.30 0.71 5.44
CA ALA A 175 11.61 -0.71 5.54
C ALA A 175 13.12 -0.93 5.30
N PRO A 176 13.97 -0.84 6.33
CA PRO A 176 15.43 -0.97 6.17
C PRO A 176 15.88 -2.40 5.78
N THR A 177 15.02 -3.41 5.95
CA THR A 177 15.28 -4.81 5.57
C THR A 177 14.50 -5.24 4.33
N LEU A 178 14.03 -4.28 3.54
CA LEU A 178 13.21 -4.54 2.36
C LEU A 178 13.94 -5.44 1.37
N THR A 179 13.26 -6.45 0.83
CA THR A 179 13.79 -7.32 -0.24
C THR A 179 13.08 -7.09 -1.57
N HIS A 180 11.81 -6.70 -1.56
CA HIS A 180 11.03 -6.44 -2.77
C HIS A 180 10.27 -5.12 -2.64
N LEU A 181 10.35 -4.30 -3.67
CA LEU A 181 9.65 -3.02 -3.76
C LEU A 181 8.81 -2.99 -5.03
N LYS A 182 7.51 -2.76 -4.91
CA LYS A 182 6.65 -2.42 -6.04
C LYS A 182 6.21 -0.97 -5.94
N VAL A 183 6.35 -0.22 -7.02
CA VAL A 183 5.94 1.19 -7.06
C VAL A 183 5.12 1.45 -8.31
N ALA A 184 3.88 1.91 -8.12
CA ALA A 184 3.02 2.41 -9.19
C ALA A 184 2.85 3.92 -9.04
N ILE A 185 3.52 4.70 -9.90
CA ILE A 185 3.48 6.17 -9.87
C ILE A 185 2.91 6.70 -11.17
N HIS A 186 1.97 7.64 -11.09
CA HIS A 186 1.39 8.32 -12.26
C HIS A 186 2.39 9.22 -12.98
N THR A 187 3.19 9.94 -12.19
CA THR A 187 4.19 10.87 -12.69
C THR A 187 5.55 10.34 -12.28
N PHE A 188 6.47 10.22 -13.24
CA PHE A 188 7.79 9.67 -12.96
C PHE A 188 8.84 10.80 -12.97
N PRO A 189 9.12 11.44 -11.81
CA PRO A 189 10.22 12.37 -11.70
C PRO A 189 11.52 11.77 -12.20
N LEU A 190 12.30 12.56 -12.94
CA LEU A 190 13.61 12.15 -13.46
C LEU A 190 14.57 11.69 -12.35
N ASP A 191 14.42 12.23 -11.14
CA ASP A 191 15.24 11.84 -9.99
C ASP A 191 14.95 10.39 -9.55
N ILE A 192 13.68 10.01 -9.43
CA ILE A 192 13.27 8.63 -9.11
C ILE A 192 13.76 7.67 -10.20
N PHE A 193 13.63 8.08 -11.47
CA PHE A 193 14.16 7.32 -12.60
C PHE A 193 15.66 7.07 -12.47
N THR A 194 16.43 8.11 -12.14
CA THR A 194 17.87 8.01 -11.97
C THR A 194 18.24 7.07 -10.82
N ASP A 195 17.55 7.16 -9.68
CA ASP A 195 17.76 6.28 -8.53
C ASP A 195 17.51 4.80 -8.88
N LEU A 196 16.46 4.52 -9.65
CA LEU A 196 16.12 3.15 -10.08
C LEU A 196 17.13 2.58 -11.07
N LEU A 197 17.60 3.39 -12.02
CA LEU A 197 18.68 2.96 -12.92
C LEU A 197 19.98 2.67 -12.16
N LEU A 198 20.35 3.52 -11.20
CA LEU A 198 21.54 3.29 -10.36
C LEU A 198 21.41 2.01 -9.53
N PHE A 199 20.23 1.77 -8.94
CA PHE A 199 19.93 0.53 -8.23
C PHE A 199 20.09 -0.69 -9.14
N ARG A 200 19.41 -0.69 -10.29
CA ARG A 200 19.47 -1.77 -11.26
C ARG A 200 20.91 -2.09 -11.66
N ASP A 201 21.67 -1.07 -12.04
CA ASP A 201 23.05 -1.26 -12.51
C ASP A 201 23.95 -1.84 -11.41
N ALA A 202 23.87 -1.29 -10.19
CA ALA A 202 24.65 -1.76 -9.06
C ALA A 202 24.30 -3.22 -8.66
N VAL A 203 23.01 -3.57 -8.59
CA VAL A 203 22.60 -4.95 -8.26
C VAL A 203 22.99 -5.92 -9.37
N THR A 204 22.90 -5.52 -10.63
CA THR A 204 23.28 -6.38 -11.75
C THR A 204 24.79 -6.63 -11.76
N VAL A 205 25.61 -5.60 -11.54
CA VAL A 205 27.08 -5.76 -11.39
C VAL A 205 27.42 -6.67 -10.22
N GLN A 206 26.70 -6.54 -9.10
CA GLN A 206 26.91 -7.40 -7.93
C GLN A 206 26.61 -8.87 -8.21
N ARG A 207 25.57 -9.17 -9.00
CA ARG A 207 25.12 -10.56 -9.28
C ARG A 207 25.88 -11.21 -10.43
N LEU A 208 26.05 -10.51 -11.55
CA LEU A 208 26.68 -11.05 -12.76
C LEU A 208 28.19 -10.79 -12.84
N GLY A 209 28.71 -9.89 -12.01
CA GLY A 209 30.09 -9.45 -12.06
C GLY A 209 30.34 -8.30 -13.04
N ALA A 210 31.34 -7.48 -12.72
CA ALA A 210 31.74 -6.30 -13.50
C ALA A 210 32.16 -6.59 -14.94
N GLU A 211 32.63 -7.81 -15.21
CA GLU A 211 33.15 -8.26 -16.50
C GLU A 211 32.07 -8.46 -17.55
N TYR A 212 30.81 -8.67 -17.13
CA TYR A 212 29.74 -9.06 -18.03
C TYR A 212 29.13 -7.89 -18.81
N LEU A 213 29.18 -6.67 -18.27
CA LEU A 213 28.30 -5.59 -18.75
C LEU A 213 29.02 -4.42 -19.45
N ALA A 214 30.33 -4.52 -19.70
CA ALA A 214 31.12 -3.42 -20.25
C ALA A 214 30.84 -2.06 -19.55
N PHE A 215 30.42 -2.10 -18.28
CA PHE A 215 30.05 -0.89 -17.56
C PHE A 215 31.29 -0.05 -17.31
N PRO A 216 31.20 1.28 -17.44
CA PRO A 216 32.22 2.18 -16.94
C PRO A 216 32.59 1.81 -15.51
N ARG A 217 33.90 1.72 -15.21
CA ARG A 217 34.38 1.41 -13.85
C ARG A 217 33.80 2.36 -12.81
N ASP A 218 33.56 3.60 -13.22
CA ASP A 218 32.96 4.66 -12.42
C ASP A 218 31.55 4.33 -11.88
N LEU A 219 30.84 3.36 -12.47
CA LEU A 219 29.53 2.89 -12.01
C LEU A 219 29.64 1.73 -11.01
N GLN A 220 30.76 1.00 -10.99
CA GLN A 220 30.96 -0.15 -10.08
C GLN A 220 31.10 0.31 -8.62
N ASP A 221 31.66 1.51 -8.43
CA ASP A 221 31.89 2.10 -7.11
C ASP A 221 30.77 3.06 -6.67
N ARG A 222 29.68 3.19 -7.44
CA ARG A 222 28.55 4.04 -7.04
C ARG A 222 27.55 3.23 -6.22
N PRO A 223 27.53 3.40 -4.88
CA PRO A 223 26.48 2.78 -4.07
C PRO A 223 25.12 3.37 -4.46
N HIS A 224 24.12 2.52 -4.64
CA HIS A 224 22.73 2.97 -4.67
C HIS A 224 22.27 3.36 -3.26
N ALA A 225 21.31 4.29 -3.16
CA ALA A 225 20.82 4.75 -1.86
C ALA A 225 19.69 3.87 -1.26
N PHE A 226 19.27 2.82 -1.97
CA PHE A 226 18.28 1.86 -1.46
C PHE A 226 18.87 0.96 -0.37
N PRO A 227 18.02 0.31 0.47
CA PRO A 227 18.47 -0.72 1.40
C PRO A 227 19.35 -1.77 0.71
N GLU A 228 20.45 -2.17 1.35
CA GLU A 228 21.36 -3.20 0.83
C GLU A 228 20.69 -4.58 0.70
N SER A 229 19.59 -4.80 1.42
CA SER A 229 18.79 -6.02 1.34
C SER A 229 17.86 -6.06 0.12
N LEU A 230 17.64 -4.93 -0.57
CA LEU A 230 16.70 -4.83 -1.67
C LEU A 230 17.20 -5.63 -2.87
N ARG A 231 16.37 -6.56 -3.34
CA ARG A 231 16.73 -7.51 -4.40
C ARG A 231 16.02 -7.24 -5.71
N GLU A 232 14.82 -6.71 -5.65
CA GLU A 232 13.98 -6.51 -6.82
C GLU A 232 13.15 -5.23 -6.65
N VAL A 233 13.02 -4.48 -7.75
CA VAL A 233 12.08 -3.38 -7.86
C VAL A 233 11.15 -3.59 -9.06
N VAL A 234 9.85 -3.67 -8.79
CA VAL A 234 8.81 -3.66 -9.81
C VAL A 234 8.28 -2.24 -9.98
N VAL A 235 8.37 -1.70 -11.18
CA VAL A 235 7.95 -0.34 -11.51
C VAL A 235 6.75 -0.42 -12.44
N CYS A 236 5.58 0.02 -11.97
CA CYS A 236 4.38 0.11 -12.79
C CYS A 236 4.23 1.55 -13.28
N ILE A 237 4.34 1.75 -14.60
CA ILE A 237 4.26 3.08 -15.22
C ILE A 237 3.00 3.15 -16.06
N GLN A 238 2.07 3.99 -15.65
CA GLN A 238 0.90 4.27 -16.45
C GLN A 238 1.28 5.14 -17.65
N ARG A 239 0.84 4.76 -18.85
CA ARG A 239 0.97 5.60 -20.03
C ARG A 239 0.00 6.77 -19.92
N ARG A 240 0.53 7.99 -19.94
CA ARG A 240 -0.28 9.18 -20.22
C ARG A 240 0.15 9.83 -21.53
N PRO A 241 -0.79 10.45 -22.25
CA PRO A 241 -0.49 11.13 -23.50
C PRO A 241 0.50 12.31 -23.33
N GLU A 242 0.63 12.88 -22.13
CA GLU A 242 1.57 14.00 -21.90
C GLU A 242 3.04 13.57 -21.76
N TYR A 243 3.31 12.30 -21.42
CA TYR A 243 4.68 11.85 -21.21
C TYR A 243 5.35 11.45 -22.52
N PRO A 244 6.66 11.72 -22.69
CA PRO A 244 7.42 11.24 -23.82
C PRO A 244 7.40 9.71 -23.81
N THR A 245 6.51 9.14 -24.60
CA THR A 245 6.27 7.72 -24.73
C THR A 245 7.56 6.94 -24.96
N GLY A 246 8.53 7.55 -25.66
CA GLY A 246 9.86 6.99 -25.91
C GLY A 246 10.68 6.68 -24.65
N LEU A 247 10.61 7.49 -23.58
CA LEU A 247 11.40 7.23 -22.36
C LEU A 247 10.88 6.03 -21.58
N VAL A 248 9.56 5.91 -21.47
CA VAL A 248 8.91 4.78 -20.78
C VAL A 248 9.19 3.47 -21.53
N TYR A 249 9.05 3.46 -22.86
CA TYR A 249 9.39 2.29 -23.67
C TYR A 249 10.88 1.96 -23.63
N LEU A 250 11.75 2.97 -23.62
CA LEU A 250 13.18 2.75 -23.51
C LEU A 250 13.52 2.12 -22.16
N LEU A 251 12.93 2.60 -21.06
CA LEU A 251 13.13 2.03 -19.74
C LEU A 251 12.65 0.58 -19.68
N LYS A 252 11.43 0.31 -20.19
CA LYS A 252 10.91 -1.05 -20.27
C LYS A 252 11.86 -1.95 -21.07
N LYS A 253 12.23 -1.54 -22.28
CA LYS A 253 13.15 -2.31 -23.12
C LYS A 253 14.47 -2.61 -22.42
N ILE A 254 15.11 -1.62 -21.81
CA ILE A 254 16.38 -1.85 -21.10
C ILE A 254 16.17 -2.80 -19.90
N SER A 255 15.04 -2.67 -19.19
CA SER A 255 14.69 -3.57 -18.09
C SER A 255 14.50 -5.01 -18.57
N ASP A 256 13.80 -5.19 -19.68
CA ASP A 256 13.50 -6.49 -20.27
C ASP A 256 14.79 -7.16 -20.80
N ASP A 257 15.60 -6.44 -21.59
CA ASP A 257 16.87 -6.93 -22.15
C ASP A 257 17.83 -7.39 -21.02
N LEU A 258 17.91 -6.61 -19.94
CA LEU A 258 18.75 -6.94 -18.79
C LEU A 258 18.16 -8.08 -17.96
N GLY A 259 16.84 -8.09 -17.79
CA GLY A 259 16.13 -9.15 -17.10
C GLY A 259 16.31 -10.50 -17.77
N GLU A 260 16.22 -10.56 -19.10
CA GLU A 260 16.54 -11.76 -19.89
C GLU A 260 17.97 -12.22 -19.63
N THR A 261 18.94 -11.30 -19.72
CA THR A 261 20.36 -11.60 -19.42
C THR A 261 20.54 -12.18 -18.01
N MET A 262 19.88 -11.61 -16.99
CA MET A 262 19.97 -12.13 -15.62
C MET A 262 19.35 -13.54 -15.50
N ARG A 263 18.20 -13.77 -16.14
CA ARG A 263 17.54 -15.08 -16.15
C ARG A 263 18.39 -16.15 -16.84
N GLU A 264 19.10 -15.83 -17.91
CA GLU A 264 20.06 -16.74 -18.56
C GLU A 264 21.16 -17.23 -17.60
N HIS A 265 21.45 -16.46 -16.54
CA HIS A 265 22.42 -16.80 -15.50
C HIS A 265 21.78 -17.40 -14.24
N GLY A 266 20.47 -17.67 -14.26
CA GLY A 266 19.74 -18.18 -13.10
C GLY A 266 19.49 -17.15 -12.00
N GLU A 267 19.61 -15.86 -12.31
CA GLU A 267 19.36 -14.76 -11.38
C GLU A 267 18.00 -14.12 -11.65
N ALA A 268 17.32 -13.66 -10.59
CA ALA A 268 16.11 -12.87 -10.71
C ALA A 268 16.45 -11.45 -11.24
N PRO A 269 15.59 -10.82 -12.06
CA PRO A 269 15.80 -9.46 -12.52
C PRO A 269 15.91 -8.50 -11.32
N ALA A 270 16.86 -7.57 -11.38
CA ALA A 270 16.96 -6.53 -10.35
C ALA A 270 15.80 -5.53 -10.45
N MET A 271 15.33 -5.27 -11.66
CA MET A 271 14.23 -4.34 -11.92
C MET A 271 13.32 -4.92 -13.00
N VAL A 272 12.02 -4.76 -12.80
CA VAL A 272 10.97 -5.13 -13.77
C VAL A 272 10.11 -3.91 -14.01
N VAL A 273 9.76 -3.64 -15.27
CA VAL A 273 8.95 -2.49 -15.66
C VAL A 273 7.68 -2.97 -16.34
N ASN A 274 6.57 -2.74 -15.66
CA ASN A 274 5.23 -3.10 -16.11
C ASN A 274 4.52 -1.86 -16.65
N LEU A 275 3.82 -2.02 -17.76
CA LEU A 275 3.03 -0.98 -18.40
C LEU A 275 1.57 -1.44 -18.38
N PRO A 276 0.89 -1.27 -17.25
CA PRO A 276 -0.39 -1.92 -17.04
C PRO A 276 -1.44 -1.46 -18.06
N GLU A 277 -2.24 -2.40 -18.53
CA GLU A 277 -3.34 -2.19 -19.46
C GLU A 277 -4.68 -2.00 -18.75
N GLU A 278 -5.66 -1.40 -19.42
CA GLU A 278 -6.99 -1.14 -18.84
C GLU A 278 -7.62 -2.45 -18.34
N GLY A 279 -8.03 -2.46 -17.06
CA GLY A 279 -8.62 -3.62 -16.39
C GLY A 279 -7.64 -4.42 -15.53
N GLU A 280 -6.33 -4.16 -15.64
CA GLU A 280 -5.33 -4.76 -14.75
C GLU A 280 -5.34 -4.13 -13.35
N PRO A 281 -4.94 -4.86 -12.29
CA PRO A 281 -4.97 -4.34 -10.92
C PRO A 281 -4.13 -3.08 -10.70
N ASP A 282 -3.03 -2.94 -11.44
CA ASP A 282 -2.11 -1.80 -11.35
C ASP A 282 -2.48 -0.65 -12.30
N TYR A 283 -3.50 -0.84 -13.14
CA TYR A 283 -3.98 0.22 -14.01
C TYR A 283 -4.73 1.26 -13.20
N ILE A 284 -4.37 2.51 -13.43
CA ILE A 284 -4.98 3.67 -12.78
C ILE A 284 -5.80 4.40 -13.83
N SER A 285 -7.06 4.73 -13.57
CA SER A 285 -7.85 5.45 -14.58
C SER A 285 -7.40 6.91 -14.71
N GLU A 286 -7.64 7.51 -15.88
CA GLU A 286 -7.37 8.93 -16.12
C GLU A 286 -8.38 9.82 -15.34
N GLU A 287 -7.96 11.04 -14.97
CA GLU A 287 -8.81 12.00 -14.26
C GLU A 287 -10.07 12.33 -15.09
N GLY A 288 -11.24 11.92 -14.60
CA GLY A 288 -12.53 12.14 -15.27
C GLY A 288 -13.43 10.91 -15.33
N GLU A 289 -12.88 9.71 -15.15
CA GLU A 289 -13.63 8.45 -15.02
C GLU A 289 -13.61 7.90 -13.57
N GLU A 290 -13.30 8.78 -12.61
CA GLU A 290 -12.91 8.43 -11.23
C GLU A 290 -13.95 7.57 -10.51
N ASP A 291 -15.26 7.86 -10.66
CA ASP A 291 -16.30 7.15 -9.91
C ASP A 291 -16.41 5.65 -10.26
N GLN A 292 -16.12 5.27 -11.52
CA GLN A 292 -16.17 3.85 -11.94
C GLN A 292 -14.81 3.18 -11.85
N GLY A 293 -13.73 3.91 -12.20
CA GLY A 293 -12.36 3.39 -12.15
C GLY A 293 -11.93 3.05 -10.73
N GLU A 294 -12.25 3.90 -9.74
CA GLU A 294 -11.88 3.65 -8.35
C GLU A 294 -12.60 2.43 -7.76
N ALA A 295 -13.89 2.25 -8.08
CA ALA A 295 -14.66 1.11 -7.61
C ALA A 295 -14.15 -0.23 -8.19
N LEU A 296 -13.81 -0.25 -9.48
CA LEU A 296 -13.21 -1.41 -10.14
C LEU A 296 -11.83 -1.72 -9.58
N HIS A 297 -11.00 -0.69 -9.40
CA HIS A 297 -9.70 -0.86 -8.78
C HIS A 297 -9.83 -1.43 -7.37
N LEU A 298 -10.69 -0.85 -6.53
CA LEU A 298 -10.87 -1.34 -5.17
C LEU A 298 -11.31 -2.81 -5.15
N ASP A 299 -12.17 -3.22 -6.08
CA ASP A 299 -12.57 -4.63 -6.22
C ASP A 299 -11.40 -5.53 -6.65
N CYS A 300 -10.63 -5.15 -7.68
CA CYS A 300 -9.42 -5.87 -8.09
C CYS A 300 -8.39 -5.96 -6.97
N PHE A 301 -8.17 -4.85 -6.28
CA PHE A 301 -7.27 -4.74 -5.16
C PHE A 301 -7.70 -5.68 -4.01
N VAL A 302 -8.98 -5.64 -3.61
CA VAL A 302 -9.51 -6.49 -2.54
C VAL A 302 -9.44 -7.97 -2.93
N ARG A 303 -9.66 -8.32 -4.20
CA ARG A 303 -9.49 -9.70 -4.70
C ARG A 303 -8.05 -10.18 -4.61
N SER A 304 -7.08 -9.38 -5.06
CA SER A 304 -5.65 -9.69 -4.94
C SER A 304 -5.27 -9.93 -3.48
N TRP A 305 -5.75 -9.07 -2.58
CA TRP A 305 -5.52 -9.23 -1.14
C TRP A 305 -6.16 -10.53 -0.58
N MET A 306 -7.38 -10.87 -0.98
CA MET A 306 -8.01 -12.12 -0.55
C MET A 306 -7.23 -13.36 -1.03
N GLY A 307 -6.71 -13.34 -2.27
CA GLY A 307 -5.87 -14.40 -2.82
C GLY A 307 -4.65 -14.71 -1.94
N LEU A 308 -3.95 -13.67 -1.50
CA LEU A 308 -2.77 -13.84 -0.66
C LEU A 308 -3.08 -14.44 0.71
N ASN A 309 -4.23 -14.09 1.30
CA ASN A 309 -4.64 -14.66 2.57
C ASN A 309 -5.05 -16.14 2.47
N VAL A 310 -5.42 -16.61 1.28
CA VAL A 310 -5.70 -18.04 1.04
C VAL A 310 -4.46 -18.81 0.58
N GLY A 311 -3.30 -18.15 0.49
CA GLY A 311 -2.04 -18.76 0.06
C GLY A 311 -1.92 -18.91 -1.46
N GLU A 312 -2.76 -18.22 -2.23
CA GLU A 312 -2.56 -18.03 -3.67
C GLU A 312 -1.48 -16.95 -3.83
N GLU A 313 -0.22 -17.31 -3.58
CA GLU A 313 0.92 -16.44 -3.87
C GLU A 313 1.04 -16.33 -5.40
N VAL A 314 0.61 -15.18 -5.94
CA VAL A 314 0.98 -14.77 -7.30
C VAL A 314 2.44 -14.36 -7.25
N ALA A 315 3.30 -15.06 -7.99
CA ALA A 315 4.69 -14.68 -8.11
C ALA A 315 4.79 -13.28 -8.73
N TRP A 316 5.50 -12.39 -8.06
CA TRP A 316 5.58 -10.95 -8.41
C TRP A 316 6.11 -10.66 -9.82
N SER A 317 6.83 -11.62 -10.39
CA SER A 317 7.52 -11.53 -11.68
C SER A 317 7.06 -12.56 -12.72
N GLU A 318 6.14 -13.48 -12.35
CA GLU A 318 5.60 -14.50 -13.25
C GLU A 318 4.12 -14.20 -13.50
N GLU A 319 3.84 -13.07 -14.16
CA GLU A 319 2.62 -13.00 -14.96
C GLU A 319 2.92 -13.81 -16.24
N GLU A 320 2.33 -15.01 -16.30
CA GLU A 320 2.50 -15.99 -17.36
C GLU A 320 2.26 -15.34 -18.73
N GLU A 321 3.28 -15.33 -19.59
CA GLU A 321 3.12 -15.07 -21.02
C GLU A 321 2.33 -16.25 -21.64
N ASP A 322 1.00 -16.11 -21.74
CA ASP A 322 0.11 -16.94 -22.56
C ASP A 322 -0.16 -16.30 -23.94
#